data_AF-A0A662PQT2-F1
#
_entry.id   AF-A0A662PQT2-F1
#
_cell.length_a   1.000
_cell.length_b   1.000
_cell.length_c   1.000
_cell.angle_alpha   90.00
_cell.angle_beta   90.00
_cell.angle_gamma   90.00
#
_symmetry.space_group_name_H-M   'P 1'
#
loop_
_entity.id
_entity.type
_entity.pdbx_description
1 polymer ?
#
loop_
_entity_poly.entity_id
_entity_poly.type
_entity_poly.pdbx_seq_one_letter_code
_entity_poly.pdbx_strand_id
1 'polypeptide(L)'
;MNRHKRTRGILPGEDLDLVENFGEIVRTARVKMGLTQEDLAKQLNEKLTVIKKIESGEFKPPLSLARKLERFLKVRLLEPVEDLGYVPSKRSTREE
;
A
#
# COMPACT_ATOMS: atom_id res chain seq x y z
N MET A 1 -1.68 22.14 26.50
CA MET A 1 -2.77 21.57 25.68
C MET A 1 -2.44 21.75 24.19
N ASN A 2 -2.85 20.78 23.35
CA ASN A 2 -2.92 20.80 21.88
C ASN A 2 -1.57 20.74 21.12
N ARG A 3 -1.01 19.54 20.93
CA ARG A 3 -1.10 18.75 19.66
C ARG A 3 -1.28 19.62 18.43
N HIS A 4 -0.21 19.85 17.65
CA HIS A 4 -0.18 19.88 16.17
C HIS A 4 1.29 19.98 15.69
N LYS A 5 2.04 18.87 15.77
CA LYS A 5 3.22 18.69 14.89
C LYS A 5 2.81 17.75 13.76
N ARG A 6 2.21 18.31 12.71
CA ARG A 6 1.93 17.59 11.45
C ARG A 6 2.26 18.47 10.25
N THR A 7 3.53 18.78 10.10
CA THR A 7 4.10 19.12 8.80
C THR A 7 5.48 18.51 8.72
N ARG A 8 5.59 17.44 7.92
CA ARG A 8 6.72 17.11 7.05
C ARG A 8 6.56 15.69 6.53
N GLY A 9 6.34 15.59 5.22
CA GLY A 9 6.24 14.32 4.51
C GLY A 9 5.79 14.46 3.06
N ILE A 10 5.94 15.63 2.43
CA ILE A 10 5.96 15.75 0.97
C ILE A 10 7.45 15.80 0.63
N LEU A 11 8.00 14.67 0.21
CA LEU A 11 9.29 14.60 -0.45
C LEU A 11 9.05 15.01 -1.90
N PRO A 12 9.76 16.01 -2.45
CA PRO A 12 9.69 16.33 -3.87
C PRO A 12 10.54 15.31 -4.65
N GLY A 13 9.99 14.71 -5.71
CA GLY A 13 10.82 14.06 -6.74
C GLY A 13 10.39 12.69 -7.29
N GLU A 14 9.26 12.13 -6.89
CA GLU A 14 8.66 11.01 -7.65
C GLU A 14 7.14 11.27 -7.73
N ASP A 15 6.64 11.64 -8.91
CA ASP A 15 5.21 11.77 -9.22
C ASP A 15 4.58 10.36 -9.20
N LEU A 16 4.46 9.78 -8.01
CA LEU A 16 3.81 8.50 -7.75
C LEU A 16 2.64 8.78 -6.81
N ASP A 17 1.42 8.63 -7.32
CA ASP A 17 0.23 8.80 -6.50
C ASP A 17 -0.36 7.45 -6.07
N LEU A 18 -1.05 7.47 -4.93
CA LEU A 18 -1.80 6.31 -4.46
C LEU A 18 -3.13 6.27 -5.19
N VAL A 19 -3.46 5.10 -5.74
CA VAL A 19 -4.77 4.86 -6.36
C VAL A 19 -5.89 5.16 -5.37
N GLU A 20 -6.99 5.79 -5.78
CA GLU A 20 -8.07 6.19 -4.87
C GLU A 20 -8.62 5.02 -4.04
N ASN A 21 -8.62 3.80 -4.61
CA ASN A 21 -9.10 2.58 -3.98
C ASN A 21 -8.02 1.76 -3.27
N PHE A 22 -6.88 2.36 -2.90
CA PHE A 22 -5.75 1.62 -2.30
C PHE A 22 -6.15 0.84 -1.05
N GLY A 23 -7.03 1.40 -0.21
CA GLY A 23 -7.50 0.73 1.02
C GLY A 23 -8.27 -0.55 0.74
N GLU A 24 -9.17 -0.52 -0.24
CA GLU A 24 -9.95 -1.70 -0.66
C GLU A 24 -9.06 -2.75 -1.33
N ILE A 25 -8.10 -2.32 -2.15
CA ILE A 25 -7.14 -3.22 -2.81
C ILE A 25 -6.29 -3.94 -1.77
N VAL A 26 -5.74 -3.22 -0.78
CA VAL A 26 -4.96 -3.80 0.32
C VAL A 26 -5.80 -4.80 1.10
N ARG A 27 -7.04 -4.43 1.47
CA ARG A 27 -7.96 -5.32 2.19
C ARG A 27 -8.25 -6.59 1.40
N THR A 28 -8.58 -6.45 0.12
CA THR A 28 -8.91 -7.58 -0.75
C THR A 28 -7.72 -8.50 -0.94
N ALA A 29 -6.52 -7.95 -1.16
CA ALA A 29 -5.30 -8.73 -1.29
C ALA A 29 -4.94 -9.46 0.01
N ARG A 30 -5.06 -8.78 1.15
CA ARG A 30 -4.85 -9.37 2.47
C ARG A 30 -5.78 -10.57 2.70
N VAL A 31 -7.07 -10.41 2.41
CA VAL A 31 -8.08 -11.48 2.55
C VAL A 31 -7.78 -12.65 1.61
N LYS A 32 -7.40 -12.38 0.36
CA LYS A 32 -6.98 -13.43 -0.60
C LYS A 32 -5.78 -14.24 -0.11
N MET A 33 -4.88 -13.63 0.64
CA MET A 33 -3.72 -14.29 1.25
C MET A 33 -4.02 -14.94 2.61
N GLY A 34 -5.25 -14.80 3.13
CA GLY A 34 -5.62 -15.36 4.44
C GLY A 34 -4.93 -14.70 5.63
N LEU A 35 -4.42 -13.47 5.47
CA LEU A 35 -3.66 -12.78 6.51
C LEU A 35 -4.56 -11.91 7.38
N THR A 36 -4.26 -11.78 8.66
CA THR A 36 -4.88 -10.76 9.51
C THR A 36 -4.20 -9.41 9.31
N GLN A 37 -4.83 -8.32 9.77
CA GLN A 37 -4.21 -6.99 9.74
C GLN A 37 -2.92 -6.96 10.58
N GLU A 38 -2.86 -7.76 11.65
CA GLU A 38 -1.69 -7.89 12.51
C GLU A 38 -0.56 -8.64 11.81
N ASP A 39 -0.87 -9.72 11.09
CA ASP A 39 0.12 -10.46 10.31
C ASP A 39 0.70 -9.59 9.19
N LEU A 40 -0.15 -8.85 8.47
CA LEU A 40 0.32 -7.91 7.45
C LEU A 40 1.22 -6.83 8.06
N ALA A 41 0.86 -6.30 9.23
CA ALA A 41 1.67 -5.32 9.95
C ALA A 41 3.04 -5.90 10.36
N LYS A 42 3.06 -7.12 10.90
CA LYS A 42 4.30 -7.82 11.27
C LYS A 42 5.20 -8.07 10.05
N GLN A 43 4.63 -8.54 8.95
CA GLN A 43 5.37 -8.81 7.70
C GLN A 43 5.99 -7.55 7.10
N LEU A 44 5.32 -6.41 7.24
CA LEU A 44 5.81 -5.12 6.74
C LEU A 44 6.66 -4.36 7.77
N ASN A 45 6.79 -4.91 8.98
CA ASN A 45 7.43 -4.30 10.12
C ASN A 45 6.83 -2.92 10.48
N GLU A 46 5.51 -2.83 10.35
CA GLU A 46 4.69 -1.64 10.62
C GLU A 46 3.74 -1.86 11.79
N LYS A 47 3.15 -0.76 12.28
CA LYS A 47 2.14 -0.84 13.36
C LYS A 47 0.78 -1.27 12.81
N LEU A 48 0.05 -2.08 13.57
CA LEU A 48 -1.35 -2.45 13.27
C LEU A 48 -2.23 -1.22 12.99
N THR A 49 -2.05 -0.16 13.78
CA THR A 49 -2.81 1.08 13.64
C THR A 49 -2.52 1.81 12.33
N VAL A 50 -1.34 1.62 11.73
CA VAL A 50 -1.00 2.15 10.41
C VAL A 50 -1.75 1.37 9.35
N ILE A 51 -1.66 0.03 9.35
CA ILE A 51 -2.38 -0.83 8.39
C ILE A 51 -3.90 -0.58 8.44
N LYS A 52 -4.50 -0.46 9.63
CA LYS A 52 -5.93 -0.12 9.78
C LYS A 52 -6.30 1.18 9.07
N LYS A 53 -5.51 2.23 9.25
CA LYS A 53 -5.78 3.53 8.63
C LYS A 53 -5.54 3.52 7.11
N ILE A 54 -4.62 2.68 6.64
CA ILE A 54 -4.39 2.46 5.21
C ILE A 54 -5.61 1.76 4.61
N GLU A 55 -6.09 0.67 5.20
CA GLU A 55 -7.28 -0.05 4.74
C GLU A 55 -8.54 0.83 4.76
N SER A 56 -8.66 1.75 5.73
CA SER A 56 -9.76 2.72 5.81
C SER A 56 -9.61 3.95 4.90
N GLY A 57 -8.47 4.13 4.22
CA GLY A 57 -8.20 5.33 3.40
C GLY A 57 -7.89 6.61 4.19
N GLU A 58 -7.89 6.57 5.52
CA GLU A 58 -7.64 7.73 6.40
C GLU A 58 -6.16 8.15 6.44
N PHE A 59 -5.25 7.25 6.05
CA PHE A 59 -3.82 7.50 6.05
C PHE A 59 -3.19 7.09 4.73
N LYS A 60 -2.60 8.07 4.04
CA LYS A 60 -1.76 7.83 2.88
C LYS A 60 -0.37 7.35 3.33
N PRO A 61 0.01 6.08 3.06
CA PRO A 61 1.34 5.59 3.40
C PRO A 61 2.43 6.30 2.58
N PRO A 62 3.65 6.41 3.11
CA PRO A 62 4.79 6.85 2.31
C PRO A 62 5.10 5.86 1.19
N LEU A 63 5.71 6.32 0.10
CA LEU A 63 6.06 5.51 -1.07
C LEU A 63 6.84 4.23 -0.69
N SER A 64 7.74 4.31 0.29
CA SER A 64 8.48 3.15 0.79
C SER A 64 7.57 2.05 1.34
N LEU A 65 6.49 2.41 2.03
CA LEU A 65 5.51 1.45 2.56
C LEU A 65 4.57 0.96 1.46
N ALA A 66 4.12 1.85 0.58
CA ALA A 66 3.29 1.48 -0.56
C ALA A 66 4.01 0.48 -1.49
N ARG A 67 5.30 0.70 -1.81
CA ARG A 67 6.14 -0.24 -2.57
C ARG A 67 6.29 -1.60 -1.86
N LYS A 68 6.43 -1.62 -0.53
CA LYS A 68 6.49 -2.88 0.24
C LYS A 68 5.16 -3.64 0.15
N LEU A 69 4.04 -2.93 0.35
CA LEU A 69 2.70 -3.50 0.21
C LEU A 69 2.49 -4.08 -1.19
N GLU A 70 2.87 -3.33 -2.23
CA GLU A 70 2.77 -3.75 -3.63
C GLU A 70 3.51 -5.08 -3.88
N ARG A 71 4.77 -5.17 -3.44
CA ARG A 71 5.61 -6.36 -3.59
C ARG A 71 5.09 -7.55 -2.79
N PHE A 72 4.63 -7.31 -1.57
CA PHE A 72 4.17 -8.37 -0.67
C PHE A 72 2.80 -8.92 -1.10
N LEU A 73 1.86 -8.02 -1.38
CA LEU A 73 0.49 -8.36 -1.78
C LEU A 73 0.36 -8.70 -3.27
N LYS A 74 1.41 -8.43 -4.07
CA LYS A 74 1.43 -8.60 -5.54
C LYS A 74 0.26 -7.90 -6.24
N VAL A 75 -0.12 -6.73 -5.74
CA VAL A 75 -1.19 -5.86 -6.28
C VAL A 75 -0.61 -4.50 -6.59
N ARG A 76 -1.21 -3.73 -7.50
CA ARG A 76 -0.79 -2.36 -7.76
C ARG A 76 -1.43 -1.39 -6.79
N LEU A 77 -0.61 -0.60 -6.09
CA LEU A 77 -1.04 0.44 -5.17
C LEU A 77 -0.52 1.82 -5.56
N LEU A 78 0.61 1.86 -6.26
CA LEU A 78 1.20 3.07 -6.82
C LEU A 78 0.93 3.08 -8.32
N GLU A 79 0.44 4.20 -8.83
CA GLU A 79 0.46 4.47 -10.26
C GLU A 79 1.63 5.39 -10.55
N PRO A 80 2.55 5.02 -11.48
CA PRO A 80 3.45 5.99 -12.04
C PRO A 80 2.62 7.04 -12.76
N VAL A 81 2.80 8.32 -12.41
CA VAL A 81 2.30 9.42 -13.21
C VAL A 81 3.18 9.49 -14.45
N GLU A 82 3.03 8.52 -15.35
CA GLU A 82 3.70 8.52 -16.64
C GLU A 82 2.71 8.15 -17.72
N ASP A 83 2.63 9.04 -18.71
CA ASP A 83 2.22 8.73 -20.06
C ASP A 83 2.88 7.39 -20.47
N LEU A 84 2.05 6.36 -20.66
CA LEU A 84 2.34 5.09 -21.35
C LEU A 84 3.26 4.05 -20.64
N GLY A 85 2.64 2.95 -20.18
CA GLY A 85 3.18 1.62 -20.56
C GLY A 85 3.39 0.49 -19.54
N TYR A 86 2.89 0.53 -18.30
CA TYR A 86 3.10 -0.63 -17.39
C TYR A 86 1.98 -1.68 -17.47
N VAL A 87 2.24 -2.83 -18.12
CA VAL A 87 1.37 -4.04 -18.16
C VAL A 87 1.65 -4.96 -16.95
N PRO A 88 0.67 -5.28 -16.07
CA PRO A 88 0.93 -6.20 -14.98
C PRO A 88 0.81 -7.63 -15.53
N SER A 89 1.95 -8.31 -15.58
CA SER A 89 2.03 -9.72 -15.94
C SER A 89 1.07 -10.55 -15.09
N LYS A 90 0.10 -11.18 -15.76
CA LYS A 90 -0.83 -12.14 -15.19
C LYS A 90 -0.06 -13.31 -14.58
N ARG A 91 -0.56 -13.77 -13.42
CA ARG A 91 -0.59 -15.17 -12.95
C ARG A 91 0.76 -15.90 -12.86
N SER A 92 1.16 -16.23 -11.64
CA SER A 92 1.80 -17.52 -11.40
C SER A 92 0.83 -18.35 -10.57
N THR A 93 -0.12 -18.95 -11.28
CA THR A 93 -0.68 -20.25 -10.96
C THR A 93 0.48 -21.22 -10.78
N ARG A 94 0.55 -21.89 -9.64
CA ARG A 94 1.38 -23.09 -9.47
C ARG A 94 0.68 -24.19 -10.28
N GLU A 95 1.27 -24.57 -11.39
CA GLU A 95 0.96 -25.84 -12.05
C GLU A 95 1.83 -26.94 -11.43
N GLU A 96 1.20 -28.11 -11.32
CA GLU A 96 1.63 -29.46 -10.90
C GLU A 96 1.91 -29.74 -9.40
#